data_AF-A0A672QAC3-F1
#
_entry.id   AF-A0A672QAC3-F1
#
_cell.length_a   1.000
_cell.length_b   1.000
_cell.length_c   1.000
_cell.angle_alpha   90.00
_cell.angle_beta   90.00
_cell.angle_gamma   90.00
#
_symmetry.space_group_name_H-M   'P 1'
#
loop_
_entity.id
_entity.type
_entity.pdbx_description
1 polymer ?
#
loop_
_entity_poly.entity_id
_entity_poly.type
_entity_poly.pdbx_seq_one_letter_code
_entity_poly.pdbx_strand_id
1 'polypeptide(L)'
;VWLGRAHDVSLWIWIFCWCVTLIRGQSYNPTVNTQYGKLRGARVPLPSEILGPVDQYLGVPYAAPPMGEKRFLPPEPPLSWSGIKNATHFAPVCPQNIHNAVPEIMMPIWFTFNLDIVATYIQDQNEDCLYLNIYVPTEDGNHSKKQGEDLSDNDGDEDEDIRDTGAKPVMVYIHGGSYMEGTGNMIDASVLASYGNVIVITLNFRVGVLGFLSTGDQAAKGNYGLLDQIQALRWISENIGYFGGDSNRITVFGSGIGASCVSLLTLSHHSEGKRTFHSTEEKEKSLSNSNPLNTQLCIIIFTSQCKGLRKSNIVC
;
A
#
# COMPACT_ATOMS: atom_id res chain seq x y z
N VAL A 1 -10.76 -28.22 60.26
CA VAL A 1 -11.73 -27.63 59.30
C VAL A 1 -11.19 -26.38 58.59
N TRP A 2 -10.28 -25.59 59.17
CA TRP A 2 -9.76 -24.37 58.53
C TRP A 2 -8.61 -24.57 57.53
N LEU A 3 -7.85 -25.67 57.58
CA LEU A 3 -6.73 -25.91 56.64
C LEU A 3 -7.18 -26.37 55.24
N GLY A 4 -8.36 -26.99 55.10
CA GLY A 4 -8.85 -27.50 53.81
C GLY A 4 -9.45 -26.43 52.89
N ARG A 5 -9.87 -25.28 53.45
CA ARG A 5 -10.48 -24.18 52.68
C ARG A 5 -9.47 -23.29 51.95
N ALA A 6 -8.21 -23.24 52.42
CA ALA A 6 -7.17 -22.41 51.82
C ALA A 6 -6.60 -22.99 50.51
N HIS A 7 -6.53 -24.33 50.42
CA HIS A 7 -6.07 -25.02 49.21
C HIS A 7 -7.05 -24.86 48.05
N ASP A 8 -8.35 -24.85 48.33
CA ASP A 8 -9.40 -24.68 47.33
C ASP A 8 -9.30 -23.27 46.72
N VAL A 9 -9.28 -22.22 47.54
CA VAL A 9 -9.19 -20.82 47.09
C VAL A 9 -7.92 -20.56 46.28
N SER A 10 -6.79 -21.16 46.64
CA SER A 10 -5.56 -21.03 45.85
C SER A 10 -5.70 -21.66 44.46
N LEU A 11 -6.35 -22.82 44.36
CA LEU A 11 -6.62 -23.48 43.09
C LEU A 11 -7.56 -22.65 42.20
N TRP A 12 -8.59 -22.03 42.79
CA TRP A 12 -9.48 -21.10 42.09
C TRP A 12 -8.75 -19.83 41.62
N ILE A 13 -7.81 -19.29 42.41
CA ILE A 13 -6.99 -18.14 42.01
C ILE A 13 -6.05 -18.50 40.86
N TRP A 14 -5.43 -19.69 40.90
CA TRP A 14 -4.58 -20.17 39.80
C TRP A 14 -5.38 -20.45 38.52
N ILE A 15 -6.57 -21.05 38.63
CA ILE A 15 -7.48 -21.25 37.49
C ILE A 15 -7.96 -19.90 36.94
N PHE A 16 -8.31 -18.95 37.81
CA PHE A 16 -8.74 -17.61 37.39
C PHE A 16 -7.58 -16.84 36.75
N CYS A 17 -6.36 -16.96 37.27
CA CYS A 17 -5.16 -16.37 36.70
C CYS A 17 -4.77 -17.03 35.36
N TRP A 18 -5.01 -18.34 35.20
CA TRP A 18 -4.87 -19.06 33.93
C TRP A 18 -5.94 -18.61 32.91
N CYS A 19 -7.18 -18.44 33.35
CA CYS A 19 -8.26 -17.90 32.52
C CYS A 19 -7.97 -16.44 32.10
N VAL A 20 -7.46 -15.60 32.99
CA VAL A 20 -7.09 -14.21 32.70
C VAL A 20 -5.87 -14.13 31.78
N THR A 21 -4.91 -15.05 31.87
CA THR A 21 -3.77 -15.12 30.92
C THR A 21 -4.15 -15.66 29.55
N LEU A 22 -5.25 -16.42 29.44
CA LEU A 22 -5.84 -16.83 28.15
C LEU A 22 -6.65 -15.71 27.46
N ILE A 23 -6.97 -14.61 28.15
CA ILE A 23 -7.53 -13.39 27.55
C ILE A 23 -6.41 -12.49 26.99
N ARG A 24 -5.26 -13.05 26.63
CA ARG A 24 -4.26 -12.35 25.81
C ARG A 24 -4.74 -12.29 24.36
N GLY A 25 -5.35 -11.15 24.03
CA GLY A 25 -5.54 -10.59 22.68
C GLY A 25 -5.94 -11.58 21.59
N GLN A 26 -7.24 -11.74 21.33
CA GLN A 26 -7.67 -12.32 20.06
C GLN A 26 -7.15 -11.44 18.92
N SER A 27 -6.14 -11.90 18.19
CA SER A 27 -5.77 -11.33 16.90
C SER A 27 -6.95 -11.51 15.94
N TYR A 28 -7.66 -10.42 15.66
CA TYR A 28 -8.73 -10.41 14.67
C TYR A 28 -8.11 -10.53 13.27
N ASN A 29 -8.54 -11.53 12.52
CA ASN A 29 -8.03 -11.82 11.18
C ASN A 29 -9.11 -11.54 10.13
N PRO A 30 -9.17 -10.32 9.57
CA PRO A 30 -10.21 -9.96 8.62
C PRO A 30 -10.07 -10.79 7.34
N THR A 31 -11.19 -11.14 6.72
CA THR A 31 -11.23 -11.92 5.49
C THR A 31 -11.98 -11.15 4.40
N VAL A 32 -11.36 -10.98 3.24
CA VAL A 32 -11.91 -10.27 2.08
C VAL A 32 -11.97 -11.21 0.88
N ASN A 33 -13.01 -11.08 0.06
CA ASN A 33 -13.13 -11.84 -1.19
C ASN A 33 -12.68 -10.96 -2.36
N THR A 34 -11.67 -11.38 -3.10
CA THR A 34 -11.23 -10.72 -4.35
C THR A 34 -11.80 -11.45 -5.56
N GLN A 35 -11.59 -10.92 -6.77
CA GLN A 35 -11.98 -11.62 -8.00
C GLN A 35 -11.22 -12.95 -8.19
N TYR A 36 -10.04 -13.10 -7.58
CA TYR A 36 -9.17 -14.28 -7.71
C TYR A 36 -9.34 -15.30 -6.57
N GLY A 37 -9.95 -14.92 -5.46
CA GLY A 37 -10.14 -15.77 -4.29
C GLY A 37 -10.15 -15.02 -2.97
N LYS A 38 -10.33 -15.75 -1.86
CA LYS A 38 -10.41 -15.18 -0.51
C LYS A 38 -9.01 -14.94 0.06
N LEU A 39 -8.85 -13.79 0.71
CA LEU A 39 -7.65 -13.38 1.45
C LEU A 39 -7.97 -13.23 2.92
N ARG A 40 -7.04 -13.65 3.80
CA ARG A 40 -7.08 -13.38 5.23
C ARG A 40 -5.93 -12.46 5.61
N GLY A 41 -6.25 -11.27 6.10
CA GLY A 41 -5.29 -10.31 6.63
C GLY A 41 -5.11 -10.44 8.14
N ALA A 42 -4.47 -9.44 8.74
CA ALA A 42 -4.30 -9.30 10.19
C ALA A 42 -4.65 -7.87 10.63
N ARG A 43 -5.42 -7.73 11.72
CA ARG A 43 -5.65 -6.44 12.36
C ARG A 43 -4.50 -6.09 13.28
N VAL A 44 -3.85 -4.97 13.02
CA VAL A 44 -2.66 -4.50 13.75
C VAL A 44 -3.01 -3.21 14.52
N PRO A 45 -2.87 -3.20 15.85
CA PRO A 45 -3.01 -1.97 16.64
C PRO A 45 -1.80 -1.06 16.42
N LEU A 46 -2.04 0.25 16.41
CA LEU A 46 -0.96 1.24 16.34
C LEU A 46 -0.51 1.67 17.75
N PRO A 47 0.77 2.04 17.95
CA PRO A 47 1.27 2.45 19.27
C PRO A 47 0.64 3.74 19.82
N SER A 48 -0.07 4.50 18.99
CA SER A 48 -0.73 5.75 19.39
C SER A 48 -2.16 5.49 19.83
N GLU A 49 -2.56 6.08 20.97
CA GLU A 49 -3.94 6.03 21.47
C GLU A 49 -4.95 6.81 20.60
N ILE A 50 -4.44 7.67 19.72
CA ILE A 50 -5.26 8.52 18.83
C ILE A 50 -5.58 7.79 17.52
N LEU A 51 -4.66 6.92 17.06
CA LEU A 51 -4.79 6.24 15.78
C LEU A 51 -5.53 4.91 15.96
N GLY A 52 -6.58 4.71 15.17
CA GLY A 52 -7.30 3.43 15.12
C GLY A 52 -6.43 2.30 14.54
N PRO A 53 -6.76 1.02 14.81
CA PRO A 53 -6.06 -0.11 14.23
C PRO A 53 -6.19 -0.15 12.70
N VAL A 54 -5.32 -0.92 12.06
CA VAL A 54 -5.28 -1.07 10.60
C VAL A 54 -5.38 -2.55 10.24
N ASP A 55 -6.24 -2.86 9.29
CA ASP A 55 -6.32 -4.19 8.67
C ASP A 55 -5.26 -4.27 7.57
N GLN A 56 -4.27 -5.14 7.76
CA GLN A 56 -3.15 -5.34 6.85
C GLN A 56 -3.35 -6.62 6.04
N TYR A 57 -3.14 -6.52 4.72
CA TYR A 57 -3.08 -7.64 3.79
C TYR A 57 -1.74 -7.60 3.07
N LEU A 58 -0.78 -8.38 3.54
CA LEU A 58 0.61 -8.38 3.08
C LEU A 58 0.85 -9.56 2.12
N GLY A 59 1.65 -9.33 1.06
CA GLY A 59 1.99 -10.40 0.11
C GLY A 59 0.81 -10.85 -0.77
N VAL A 60 -0.03 -9.91 -1.23
CA VAL A 60 -1.16 -10.20 -2.12
C VAL A 60 -0.67 -10.28 -3.57
N PRO A 61 -0.85 -11.40 -4.29
CA PRO A 61 -0.38 -11.52 -5.67
C PRO A 61 -1.27 -10.68 -6.62
N TYR A 62 -0.64 -9.79 -7.38
CA TYR A 62 -1.34 -8.99 -8.39
C TYR A 62 -1.05 -9.43 -9.83
N ALA A 63 -0.10 -10.34 -10.02
CA ALA A 63 0.30 -10.91 -11.29
C ALA A 63 0.80 -12.35 -11.12
N ALA A 64 0.88 -13.10 -12.21
CA ALA A 64 1.51 -14.41 -12.24
C ALA A 64 3.05 -14.30 -12.09
N PRO A 65 3.73 -15.29 -11.49
CA PRO A 65 5.18 -15.24 -11.32
C PRO A 65 5.93 -15.12 -12.66
N PRO A 66 6.84 -14.15 -12.83
CA PRO A 66 7.54 -13.87 -14.09
C PRO A 66 8.77 -14.78 -14.29
N MET A 67 8.60 -16.08 -14.06
CA MET A 67 9.68 -17.08 -14.06
C MET A 67 9.70 -17.91 -15.35
N GLY A 68 10.87 -18.52 -15.63
CA GLY A 68 11.04 -19.40 -16.79
C GLY A 68 10.77 -18.67 -18.10
N GLU A 69 9.88 -19.20 -18.93
CA GLU A 69 9.47 -18.60 -20.21
C GLU A 69 8.76 -17.24 -20.05
N LYS A 70 8.29 -16.90 -18.85
CA LYS A 70 7.68 -15.58 -18.55
C LYS A 70 8.71 -14.52 -18.17
N ARG A 71 9.99 -14.90 -18.06
CA ARG A 71 11.07 -13.94 -17.81
C ARG A 71 11.21 -13.03 -19.02
N PHE A 72 11.39 -11.73 -18.78
CA PHE A 72 11.46 -10.70 -19.83
C PHE A 72 10.22 -10.61 -20.72
N LEU A 73 9.04 -11.00 -20.19
CA LEU A 73 7.76 -10.76 -20.83
C LEU A 73 6.87 -9.82 -19.98
N PRO A 74 5.85 -9.20 -20.59
CA PRO A 74 4.81 -8.49 -19.84
C PRO A 74 4.18 -9.39 -18.76
N PRO A 75 3.79 -8.82 -17.60
CA PRO A 75 3.11 -9.59 -16.57
C PRO A 75 1.74 -10.05 -17.03
N GLU A 76 1.34 -11.22 -16.56
CA GLU A 76 -0.02 -11.75 -16.75
C GLU A 76 -0.81 -11.62 -15.44
N PRO A 77 -2.15 -11.56 -15.49
CA PRO A 77 -2.99 -11.62 -14.29
C PRO A 77 -2.68 -12.84 -13.41
N PRO A 78 -2.90 -12.75 -12.09
CA PRO A 78 -2.62 -13.86 -11.19
C PRO A 78 -3.61 -15.01 -11.41
N LEU A 79 -3.19 -16.23 -11.10
CA LEU A 79 -4.09 -17.37 -11.11
C LEU A 79 -5.08 -17.27 -9.95
N SER A 80 -6.33 -17.66 -10.19
CA SER A 80 -7.32 -17.80 -9.12
C SER A 80 -6.95 -18.97 -8.20
N TRP A 81 -7.32 -18.88 -6.93
CA TRP A 81 -7.08 -19.94 -5.94
C TRP A 81 -8.36 -20.36 -5.23
N SER A 82 -8.43 -21.64 -4.84
CA SER A 82 -9.49 -22.16 -3.98
C SER A 82 -9.14 -21.97 -2.49
N GLY A 83 -10.15 -21.79 -1.65
CA GLY A 83 -9.97 -21.64 -0.20
C GLY A 83 -9.57 -20.22 0.21
N ILE A 84 -8.90 -20.09 1.35
CA ILE A 84 -8.48 -18.81 1.93
C ILE A 84 -6.95 -18.74 1.91
N LYS A 85 -6.39 -17.75 1.23
CA LYS A 85 -4.96 -17.48 1.21
C LYS A 85 -4.61 -16.51 2.35
N ASN A 86 -3.64 -16.86 3.19
CA ASN A 86 -3.16 -15.97 4.25
C ASN A 86 -2.29 -14.86 3.63
N ALA A 87 -2.60 -13.62 3.95
CA ALA A 87 -1.92 -12.41 3.55
C ALA A 87 -1.48 -11.64 4.80
N THR A 88 -0.77 -12.31 5.71
CA THR A 88 -0.37 -11.79 7.02
C THR A 88 1.12 -11.44 7.11
N HIS A 89 1.90 -11.80 6.09
CA HIS A 89 3.34 -11.62 6.02
C HIS A 89 3.74 -11.14 4.63
N PHE A 90 4.84 -10.38 4.56
CA PHE A 90 5.39 -9.97 3.28
C PHE A 90 5.80 -11.16 2.44
N ALA A 91 5.57 -11.07 1.13
CA ALA A 91 6.13 -12.00 0.16
C ALA A 91 7.61 -11.65 -0.14
N PRO A 92 8.38 -12.59 -0.73
CA PRO A 92 9.76 -12.32 -1.14
C PRO A 92 9.87 -11.10 -2.05
N VAL A 93 10.97 -10.36 -1.92
CA VAL A 93 11.25 -9.19 -2.76
C VAL A 93 11.88 -9.61 -4.09
N CYS A 94 11.87 -8.72 -5.07
CA CYS A 94 12.50 -9.00 -6.35
C CYS A 94 14.03 -9.10 -6.21
N PRO A 95 14.71 -9.93 -7.03
CA PRO A 95 16.15 -10.14 -6.92
C PRO A 95 16.94 -8.85 -7.15
N GLN A 96 17.80 -8.51 -6.20
CA GLN A 96 18.55 -7.25 -6.18
C GLN A 96 19.85 -7.39 -5.37
N ASN A 97 20.88 -6.63 -5.73
CA ASN A 97 22.16 -6.64 -5.04
C ASN A 97 22.56 -5.22 -4.63
N ILE A 98 22.45 -4.93 -3.33
CA ILE A 98 22.74 -3.60 -2.78
C ILE A 98 24.23 -3.35 -2.58
N HIS A 99 25.07 -4.40 -2.52
CA HIS A 99 26.51 -4.22 -2.31
C HIS A 99 27.24 -3.66 -3.53
N ASN A 100 26.67 -3.78 -4.73
CA ASN A 100 27.29 -3.34 -5.99
C ASN A 100 26.48 -2.26 -6.73
N ALA A 101 25.36 -1.79 -6.16
CA ALA A 101 24.43 -0.91 -6.84
C ALA A 101 24.59 0.55 -6.41
N VAL A 102 25.26 1.31 -7.29
CA VAL A 102 25.15 2.78 -7.47
C VAL A 102 25.81 3.64 -6.35
N PRO A 103 26.47 4.78 -6.70
CA PRO A 103 27.06 5.67 -5.69
C PRO A 103 25.98 6.17 -4.71
N GLU A 104 26.32 6.25 -3.41
CA GLU A 104 25.47 6.76 -2.30
C GLU A 104 24.67 8.03 -2.61
N ILE A 105 25.13 8.84 -3.57
CA ILE A 105 24.59 10.15 -3.96
C ILE A 105 23.17 10.07 -4.53
N MET A 106 22.77 8.95 -5.15
CA MET A 106 21.44 8.82 -5.78
C MET A 106 20.35 8.25 -4.86
N MET A 107 20.74 7.78 -3.67
CA MET A 107 19.85 7.10 -2.73
C MET A 107 19.40 8.05 -1.61
N PRO A 108 18.19 7.87 -1.03
CA PRO A 108 17.79 8.63 0.15
C PRO A 108 18.74 8.37 1.33
N ILE A 109 19.05 9.41 2.10
CA ILE A 109 19.93 9.34 3.29
C ILE A 109 19.48 8.23 4.25
N TRP A 110 18.18 8.13 4.54
CA TRP A 110 17.68 7.08 5.45
C TRP A 110 17.89 5.65 4.93
N PHE A 111 18.01 5.48 3.61
CA PHE A 111 18.26 4.18 2.98
C PHE A 111 19.74 3.78 3.10
N THR A 112 20.66 4.73 2.91
CA THR A 112 22.11 4.47 2.97
C THR A 112 22.66 4.46 4.40
N PHE A 113 22.08 5.22 5.32
CA PHE A 113 22.55 5.28 6.70
C PHE A 113 22.18 4.06 7.55
N ASN A 114 21.13 3.31 7.17
CA ASN A 114 20.64 2.15 7.92
C ASN A 114 20.63 0.87 7.07
N LEU A 115 21.73 0.61 6.36
CA LEU A 115 21.86 -0.56 5.48
C LEU A 115 21.55 -1.89 6.16
N ASP A 116 21.85 -2.05 7.46
CA ASP A 116 21.53 -3.27 8.21
C ASP A 116 20.02 -3.50 8.36
N ILE A 117 19.23 -2.43 8.51
CA ILE A 117 17.77 -2.51 8.57
C ILE A 117 17.21 -2.73 7.17
N VAL A 118 17.72 -2.02 6.15
CA VAL A 118 17.31 -2.25 4.77
C VAL A 118 17.60 -3.70 4.36
N ALA A 119 18.75 -4.23 4.80
CA ALA A 119 19.15 -5.60 4.56
C ALA A 119 18.08 -6.58 5.06
N THR A 120 17.44 -6.37 6.21
CA THR A 120 16.40 -7.29 6.72
C THR A 120 15.18 -7.38 5.80
N TYR A 121 14.79 -6.29 5.13
CA TYR A 121 13.66 -6.27 4.20
C TYR A 121 13.94 -6.93 2.85
N ILE A 122 15.21 -7.13 2.51
CA ILE A 122 15.63 -7.64 1.19
C ILE A 122 16.34 -9.00 1.28
N GLN A 123 16.42 -9.63 2.45
CA GLN A 123 17.13 -10.91 2.61
C GLN A 123 16.43 -12.03 1.84
N ASP A 124 15.10 -12.03 1.87
CA ASP A 124 14.26 -13.03 1.21
C ASP A 124 13.91 -12.55 -0.21
N GLN A 125 14.67 -13.04 -1.19
CA GLN A 125 14.52 -12.66 -2.60
C GLN A 125 14.05 -13.84 -3.44
N ASN A 126 13.15 -13.58 -4.38
CA ASN A 126 12.68 -14.57 -5.34
C ASN A 126 12.25 -13.89 -6.65
N GLU A 127 12.36 -14.57 -7.80
CA GLU A 127 11.78 -14.06 -9.06
C GLU A 127 10.25 -14.04 -9.01
N ASP A 128 9.63 -14.90 -8.20
CA ASP A 128 8.24 -14.76 -7.79
C ASP A 128 8.12 -13.64 -6.75
N CYS A 129 8.03 -12.39 -7.23
CA CYS A 129 8.01 -11.18 -6.39
C CYS A 129 6.88 -10.18 -6.71
N LEU A 130 5.94 -10.51 -7.61
CA LEU A 130 4.89 -9.58 -8.04
C LEU A 130 3.71 -9.55 -7.05
N TYR A 131 3.99 -8.94 -5.90
CA TYR A 131 3.08 -8.83 -4.76
C TYR A 131 2.87 -7.36 -4.35
N LEU A 132 1.71 -7.09 -3.78
CA LEU A 132 1.37 -5.81 -3.16
C LEU A 132 0.88 -6.00 -1.72
N ASN A 133 0.91 -4.93 -0.95
CA ASN A 133 0.52 -4.87 0.45
C ASN A 133 -0.58 -3.80 0.58
N ILE A 134 -1.66 -4.11 1.28
CA ILE A 134 -2.83 -3.24 1.44
C ILE A 134 -3.02 -2.92 2.91
N TYR A 135 -3.13 -1.64 3.23
CA TYR A 135 -3.32 -1.10 4.58
C TYR A 135 -4.68 -0.40 4.62
N VAL A 136 -5.65 -1.00 5.29
CA VAL A 136 -7.03 -0.51 5.37
C VAL A 136 -7.29 0.06 6.76
N PRO A 137 -7.63 1.36 6.89
CA PRO A 137 -7.94 1.93 8.19
C PRO A 137 -9.27 1.40 8.71
N THR A 138 -9.31 1.06 9.99
CA THR A 138 -10.56 0.72 10.67
C THR A 138 -11.27 1.98 11.14
N GLU A 139 -12.60 1.95 11.19
CA GLU A 139 -13.43 3.08 11.63
C GLU A 139 -13.43 3.26 13.16
N ASP A 140 -12.77 2.35 13.89
CA ASP A 140 -12.71 2.27 15.36
C ASP A 140 -11.85 3.37 16.02
N GLY A 141 -11.40 4.37 15.24
CA GLY A 141 -10.76 5.56 15.78
C GLY A 141 -11.80 6.50 16.41
N ASN A 142 -11.58 6.91 17.66
CA ASN A 142 -12.45 7.83 18.43
C ASN A 142 -12.72 9.21 17.76
N HIS A 143 -12.19 9.45 16.58
CA HIS A 143 -12.41 10.67 15.79
C HIS A 143 -13.69 10.65 14.94
N SER A 144 -14.39 9.51 14.82
CA SER A 144 -15.64 9.41 14.07
C SER A 144 -16.91 9.63 14.92
N LYS A 145 -16.79 9.81 16.25
CA LYS A 145 -17.96 9.82 17.17
C LYS A 145 -17.94 10.87 18.28
N LYS A 146 -17.29 12.02 18.10
CA LYS A 146 -17.41 13.13 19.06
C LYS A 146 -17.60 14.49 18.41
N GLN A 147 -18.81 14.75 17.93
CA GLN A 147 -19.50 16.02 18.15
C GLN A 147 -20.99 15.83 17.89
N GLY A 148 -21.76 15.75 18.98
CA GLY A 148 -23.21 15.54 18.88
C GLY A 148 -23.87 15.17 20.20
N GLU A 149 -23.34 15.63 21.34
CA GLU A 149 -24.14 15.75 22.56
C GLU A 149 -24.03 17.19 23.04
N ASP A 150 -25.20 17.81 23.18
CA ASP A 150 -25.50 19.13 23.71
C ASP A 150 -25.14 20.35 22.84
N LEU A 151 -26.11 20.81 22.03
CA LEU A 151 -26.98 21.95 22.38
C LEU A 151 -28.09 22.11 21.33
N SER A 152 -29.31 22.28 21.83
CA SER A 152 -30.51 22.65 21.10
C SER A 152 -30.31 23.85 20.16
N ASP A 153 -30.73 23.72 18.91
CA ASP A 153 -31.76 24.58 18.29
C ASP A 153 -32.09 24.06 16.88
N ASN A 154 -33.39 24.09 16.55
CA ASN A 154 -33.91 23.72 15.23
C ASN A 154 -33.41 24.72 14.18
N ASP A 155 -32.56 24.28 13.25
CA ASP A 155 -32.55 24.76 11.87
C ASP A 155 -32.14 23.58 10.97
N GLY A 156 -33.00 23.27 10.02
CA GLY A 156 -32.79 22.17 9.09
C GLY A 156 -31.78 22.55 8.02
N ASP A 157 -30.53 22.18 8.25
CA ASP A 157 -29.53 21.91 7.24
C ASP A 157 -28.72 20.72 7.77
N GLU A 158 -29.07 19.51 7.33
CA GLU A 158 -28.28 18.31 7.57
C GLU A 158 -26.99 18.44 6.76
N ASP A 159 -25.97 19.11 7.33
CA ASP A 159 -24.60 18.95 6.89
C ASP A 159 -24.19 17.51 7.22
N GLU A 160 -24.56 16.57 6.34
CA GLU A 160 -23.99 15.22 6.31
C GLU A 160 -22.47 15.39 6.28
N ASP A 161 -21.82 15.02 7.38
CA ASP A 161 -20.37 15.03 7.48
C ASP A 161 -19.82 14.22 6.30
N ILE A 162 -19.23 14.89 5.29
CA ILE A 162 -18.74 14.34 3.99
C ILE A 162 -17.77 13.15 4.17
N ARG A 163 -17.38 12.86 5.41
CA ARG A 163 -16.47 11.81 5.83
C ARG A 163 -17.14 10.49 6.18
N ASP A 164 -18.48 10.41 6.20
CA ASP A 164 -19.19 9.26 6.75
C ASP A 164 -19.73 8.29 5.66
N THR A 165 -19.42 7.01 5.81
CA THR A 165 -19.94 5.81 5.07
C THR A 165 -19.56 5.56 3.60
N GLY A 166 -18.75 6.41 2.95
CA GLY A 166 -18.32 6.22 1.55
C GLY A 166 -17.10 5.30 1.36
N ALA A 167 -16.96 4.72 0.16
CA ALA A 167 -15.74 3.99 -0.25
C ALA A 167 -14.51 4.91 -0.14
N LYS A 168 -13.43 4.47 0.52
CA LYS A 168 -12.29 5.30 0.91
C LYS A 168 -11.36 5.63 -0.28
N PRO A 169 -10.74 6.82 -0.33
CA PRO A 169 -9.68 7.09 -1.31
C PRO A 169 -8.53 6.09 -1.19
N VAL A 170 -7.84 5.84 -2.31
CA VAL A 170 -6.78 4.84 -2.41
C VAL A 170 -5.48 5.53 -2.81
N MET A 171 -4.42 5.37 -2.02
CA MET A 171 -3.09 5.88 -2.31
C MET A 171 -2.15 4.72 -2.64
N VAL A 172 -1.54 4.72 -3.82
CA VAL A 172 -0.64 3.67 -4.30
C VAL A 172 0.79 4.19 -4.33
N TYR A 173 1.65 3.64 -3.48
CA TYR A 173 3.05 4.00 -3.37
C TYR A 173 3.92 3.15 -4.30
N ILE A 174 4.70 3.83 -5.15
CA ILE A 174 5.76 3.22 -5.95
C ILE A 174 7.11 3.57 -5.33
N HIS A 175 7.83 2.56 -4.87
CA HIS A 175 9.13 2.75 -4.24
C HIS A 175 10.20 3.22 -5.26
N GLY A 176 11.18 3.94 -4.72
CA GLY A 176 12.38 4.35 -5.46
C GLY A 176 13.52 3.34 -5.33
N GLY A 177 14.73 3.88 -5.39
CA GLY A 177 16.00 3.16 -5.60
C GLY A 177 16.65 3.74 -6.85
N SER A 178 17.22 2.88 -7.68
CA SER A 178 17.89 3.26 -8.93
C SER A 178 17.39 2.42 -10.12
N TYR A 179 16.13 1.96 -10.06
CA TYR A 179 15.58 0.85 -10.86
C TYR A 179 16.23 -0.51 -10.59
N MET A 180 17.29 -0.59 -9.79
CA MET A 180 18.09 -1.79 -9.55
C MET A 180 17.80 -2.44 -8.17
N GLU A 181 17.19 -1.70 -7.26
CA GLU A 181 16.90 -2.09 -5.89
C GLU A 181 15.64 -1.40 -5.36
N GLY A 182 15.21 -1.81 -4.17
CA GLY A 182 14.05 -1.31 -3.45
C GLY A 182 12.97 -2.39 -3.28
N THR A 183 12.03 -2.09 -2.38
CA THR A 183 10.85 -2.91 -2.13
C THR A 183 9.76 -2.04 -1.53
N GLY A 184 8.49 -2.33 -1.85
CA GLY A 184 7.34 -1.70 -1.19
C GLY A 184 7.23 -2.09 0.29
N ASN A 185 7.86 -3.19 0.70
CA ASN A 185 7.81 -3.72 2.07
C ASN A 185 8.51 -2.81 3.10
N MET A 186 9.42 -1.94 2.65
CA MET A 186 10.16 -1.03 3.54
C MET A 186 9.33 0.15 4.06
N ILE A 187 8.13 0.37 3.48
CA ILE A 187 7.23 1.45 3.87
C ILE A 187 6.05 0.85 4.63
N ASP A 188 6.04 1.04 5.95
CA ASP A 188 4.84 0.79 6.76
C ASP A 188 3.86 1.97 6.59
N ALA A 189 2.78 1.69 5.87
CA ALA A 189 1.76 2.69 5.58
C ALA A 189 0.62 2.75 6.60
N SER A 190 0.71 2.02 7.72
CA SER A 190 -0.37 1.93 8.69
C SER A 190 -0.73 3.28 9.32
N VAL A 191 0.27 4.08 9.67
CA VAL A 191 0.05 5.43 10.23
C VAL A 191 -0.65 6.33 9.21
N LEU A 192 -0.20 6.32 7.94
CA LEU A 192 -0.80 7.14 6.88
C LEU A 192 -2.26 6.71 6.62
N ALA A 193 -2.52 5.39 6.58
CA ALA A 193 -3.85 4.85 6.39
C ALA A 193 -4.79 5.29 7.53
N SER A 194 -4.38 5.07 8.79
CA SER A 194 -5.17 5.40 9.98
C SER A 194 -5.40 6.90 10.13
N TYR A 195 -4.35 7.71 10.01
CA TYR A 195 -4.44 9.17 10.17
C TYR A 195 -5.22 9.83 9.03
N GLY A 196 -4.98 9.42 7.78
CA GLY A 196 -5.61 10.00 6.60
C GLY A 196 -7.01 9.47 6.31
N ASN A 197 -7.45 8.40 7.00
CA ASN A 197 -8.65 7.63 6.66
C ASN A 197 -8.70 7.25 5.16
N VAL A 198 -7.56 6.79 4.64
CA VAL A 198 -7.37 6.36 3.24
C VAL A 198 -6.82 4.94 3.20
N ILE A 199 -7.13 4.18 2.15
CA ILE A 199 -6.44 2.91 1.92
C ILE A 199 -5.09 3.22 1.30
N VAL A 200 -4.02 2.66 1.85
CA VAL A 200 -2.68 2.79 1.28
C VAL A 200 -2.20 1.44 0.77
N ILE A 201 -1.58 1.44 -0.41
CA ILE A 201 -1.05 0.24 -1.06
C ILE A 201 0.41 0.46 -1.37
N THR A 202 1.27 -0.50 -1.01
CA THR A 202 2.65 -0.57 -1.49
C THR A 202 2.80 -1.78 -2.40
N LEU A 203 3.69 -1.73 -3.39
CA LEU A 203 3.86 -2.83 -4.34
C LEU A 203 5.32 -3.10 -4.66
N ASN A 204 5.62 -4.33 -5.04
CA ASN A 204 6.89 -4.75 -5.62
C ASN A 204 6.73 -4.89 -7.13
N PHE A 205 7.72 -4.44 -7.90
CA PHE A 205 7.81 -4.62 -9.35
C PHE A 205 9.21 -5.11 -9.71
N ARG A 206 9.39 -5.76 -10.88
CA ARG A 206 10.72 -6.24 -11.28
C ARG A 206 11.71 -5.09 -11.36
N VAL A 207 12.87 -5.27 -10.74
CA VAL A 207 14.01 -4.35 -10.76
C VAL A 207 15.18 -4.93 -11.55
N GLY A 208 16.15 -4.09 -11.85
CA GLY A 208 17.40 -4.40 -12.52
C GLY A 208 17.22 -5.04 -13.89
N VAL A 209 18.08 -6.01 -14.17
CA VAL A 209 18.08 -6.76 -15.44
C VAL A 209 16.71 -7.41 -15.68
N LEU A 210 16.09 -8.00 -14.66
CA LEU A 210 14.80 -8.67 -14.79
C LEU A 210 13.65 -7.71 -15.12
N GLY A 211 13.73 -6.46 -14.66
CA GLY A 211 12.71 -5.44 -14.91
C GLY A 211 12.91 -4.64 -16.19
N PHE A 212 14.15 -4.44 -16.63
CA PHE A 212 14.46 -3.39 -17.60
C PHE A 212 15.41 -3.80 -18.72
N LEU A 213 15.83 -5.07 -18.81
CA LEU A 213 16.64 -5.55 -19.94
C LEU A 213 15.93 -5.29 -21.28
N SER A 214 16.61 -4.58 -22.16
CA SER A 214 16.16 -4.32 -23.53
C SER A 214 17.30 -4.60 -24.50
N THR A 215 16.99 -5.26 -25.61
CA THR A 215 17.90 -5.45 -26.74
C THR A 215 17.79 -4.33 -27.78
N GLY A 216 16.82 -3.41 -27.62
CA GLY A 216 16.52 -2.38 -28.61
C GLY A 216 15.77 -2.89 -29.84
N ASP A 217 15.34 -4.16 -29.83
CA ASP A 217 14.58 -4.81 -30.90
C ASP A 217 13.39 -5.62 -30.33
N GLN A 218 12.82 -6.54 -31.11
CA GLN A 218 11.67 -7.33 -30.69
C GLN A 218 12.01 -8.50 -29.75
N ALA A 219 13.29 -8.86 -29.58
CA ALA A 219 13.69 -10.00 -28.75
C ALA A 219 13.46 -9.71 -27.25
N ALA A 220 13.83 -8.52 -26.79
CA ALA A 220 13.51 -8.02 -25.46
C ALA A 220 13.22 -6.52 -25.53
N LYS A 221 11.94 -6.13 -25.42
CA LYS A 221 11.51 -4.74 -25.53
C LYS A 221 11.89 -3.90 -24.31
N GLY A 222 12.02 -4.54 -23.14
CA GLY A 222 12.27 -3.88 -21.86
C GLY A 222 10.99 -3.32 -21.22
N ASN A 223 11.17 -2.45 -20.23
CA ASN A 223 10.10 -1.81 -19.44
C ASN A 223 9.15 -2.78 -18.72
N TYR A 224 9.59 -4.01 -18.45
CA TYR A 224 8.78 -5.01 -17.75
C TYR A 224 8.39 -4.54 -16.34
N GLY A 225 9.28 -3.85 -15.63
CA GLY A 225 8.97 -3.26 -14.31
C GLY A 225 7.89 -2.18 -14.36
N LEU A 226 7.80 -1.38 -15.44
CA LEU A 226 6.69 -0.43 -15.62
C LEU A 226 5.38 -1.16 -15.96
N LEU A 227 5.46 -2.23 -16.76
CA LEU A 227 4.28 -3.06 -17.07
C LEU A 227 3.75 -3.77 -15.82
N ASP A 228 4.63 -4.17 -14.89
CA ASP A 228 4.26 -4.70 -13.58
C ASP A 228 3.46 -3.68 -12.76
N GLN A 229 3.91 -2.43 -12.72
CA GLN A 229 3.19 -1.34 -12.05
C GLN A 229 1.80 -1.12 -12.67
N ILE A 230 1.70 -1.14 -14.01
CA ILE A 230 0.41 -1.03 -14.72
C ILE A 230 -0.51 -2.21 -14.37
N GLN A 231 0.01 -3.44 -14.34
CA GLN A 231 -0.75 -4.62 -13.95
C GLN A 231 -1.23 -4.54 -12.49
N ALA A 232 -0.40 -4.02 -11.59
CA ALA A 232 -0.81 -3.76 -10.21
C ALA A 232 -1.95 -2.72 -10.15
N LEU A 233 -1.85 -1.60 -10.88
CA LEU A 233 -2.90 -0.58 -10.94
C LEU A 233 -4.23 -1.14 -11.50
N ARG A 234 -4.17 -2.00 -12.50
CA ARG A 234 -5.35 -2.72 -13.01
C ARG A 234 -5.96 -3.62 -11.95
N TRP A 235 -5.13 -4.44 -11.29
CA TRP A 235 -5.58 -5.29 -10.20
C TRP A 235 -6.24 -4.49 -9.08
N ILE A 236 -5.66 -3.34 -8.71
CA ILE A 236 -6.20 -2.44 -7.68
C ILE A 236 -7.55 -1.89 -8.13
N SER A 237 -7.65 -1.35 -9.35
CA SER A 237 -8.90 -0.81 -9.87
C SER A 237 -10.04 -1.84 -9.86
N GLU A 238 -9.74 -3.10 -10.14
CA GLU A 238 -10.73 -4.18 -10.19
C GLU A 238 -11.08 -4.77 -8.82
N ASN A 239 -10.19 -4.69 -7.82
CA ASN A 239 -10.36 -5.37 -6.54
C ASN A 239 -10.54 -4.45 -5.33
N ILE A 240 -10.15 -3.18 -5.39
CA ILE A 240 -10.05 -2.35 -4.18
C ILE A 240 -11.40 -2.06 -3.53
N GLY A 241 -12.49 -2.15 -4.31
CA GLY A 241 -13.86 -2.09 -3.81
C GLY A 241 -14.17 -3.15 -2.75
N TYR A 242 -13.57 -4.35 -2.84
CA TYR A 242 -13.75 -5.40 -1.84
C TYR A 242 -13.12 -5.08 -0.48
N PHE A 243 -12.19 -4.13 -0.45
CA PHE A 243 -11.53 -3.63 0.75
C PHE A 243 -12.16 -2.33 1.28
N GLY A 244 -13.28 -1.90 0.69
CA GLY A 244 -13.93 -0.63 1.01
C GLY A 244 -13.27 0.58 0.36
N GLY A 245 -12.45 0.41 -0.68
CA GLY A 245 -11.81 1.49 -1.42
C GLY A 245 -12.60 1.94 -2.66
N ASP A 246 -12.44 3.19 -3.04
CA ASP A 246 -13.04 3.78 -4.22
C ASP A 246 -12.10 3.64 -5.42
N SER A 247 -12.46 2.78 -6.37
CA SER A 247 -11.70 2.56 -7.60
C SER A 247 -11.62 3.78 -8.52
N ASN A 248 -12.43 4.82 -8.28
CA ASN A 248 -12.40 6.08 -9.03
C ASN A 248 -11.53 7.17 -8.35
N ARG A 249 -11.06 6.94 -7.12
CA ARG A 249 -10.22 7.87 -6.36
C ARG A 249 -8.90 7.21 -5.98
N ILE A 250 -8.14 6.84 -7.02
CA ILE A 250 -6.81 6.27 -6.89
C ILE A 250 -5.79 7.39 -7.11
N THR A 251 -4.85 7.56 -6.19
CA THR A 251 -3.74 8.51 -6.28
C THR A 251 -2.44 7.72 -6.28
N VAL A 252 -1.61 7.88 -7.32
CA VAL A 252 -0.29 7.22 -7.37
C VAL A 252 0.77 8.22 -6.93
N PHE A 253 1.66 7.79 -6.05
CA PHE A 253 2.73 8.63 -5.53
C PHE A 253 4.03 7.83 -5.37
N GLY A 254 5.15 8.53 -5.39
CA GLY A 254 6.47 7.90 -5.29
C GLY A 254 7.54 8.91 -4.88
N SER A 255 8.72 8.39 -4.55
CA SER A 255 9.89 9.18 -4.18
C SER A 255 11.11 8.76 -5.00
N GLY A 256 11.95 9.72 -5.39
CA GLY A 256 13.13 9.48 -6.22
C GLY A 256 12.75 8.86 -7.56
N ILE A 257 13.37 7.74 -7.91
CA ILE A 257 13.02 6.96 -9.11
C ILE A 257 11.56 6.48 -9.09
N GLY A 258 10.97 6.23 -7.92
CA GLY A 258 9.55 5.91 -7.81
C GLY A 258 8.68 7.04 -8.39
N ALA A 259 9.07 8.29 -8.15
CA ALA A 259 8.38 9.45 -8.73
C ALA A 259 8.60 9.54 -10.25
N SER A 260 9.79 9.19 -10.75
CA SER A 260 10.05 9.06 -12.19
C SER A 260 9.17 7.97 -12.83
N CYS A 261 8.97 6.83 -12.16
CA CYS A 261 8.01 5.81 -12.60
C CYS A 261 6.60 6.40 -12.69
N VAL A 262 6.15 7.13 -11.66
CA VAL A 262 4.82 7.78 -11.70
C VAL A 262 4.70 8.74 -12.90
N SER A 263 5.72 9.55 -13.18
CA SER A 263 5.76 10.41 -14.37
C SER A 263 5.77 9.63 -15.69
N LEU A 264 6.43 8.48 -15.76
CA LEU A 264 6.39 7.64 -16.98
C LEU A 264 5.02 6.98 -17.17
N LEU A 265 4.35 6.63 -16.08
CA LEU A 265 3.01 6.04 -16.10
C LEU A 265 1.96 7.02 -16.62
N THR A 266 2.09 8.33 -16.37
CA THR A 266 1.16 9.34 -16.92
C THR A 266 1.29 9.52 -18.42
N LEU A 267 2.49 9.33 -18.96
CA LEU A 267 2.79 9.49 -20.39
C LEU A 267 2.44 8.23 -21.19
N SER A 268 2.16 7.12 -20.53
CA SER A 268 1.89 5.84 -21.18
C SER A 268 0.41 5.69 -21.53
N HIS A 269 0.11 5.38 -22.78
CA HIS A 269 -1.26 4.98 -23.21
C HIS A 269 -1.73 3.66 -22.57
N HIS A 270 -0.81 2.84 -22.03
CA HIS A 270 -1.20 1.67 -21.22
C HIS A 270 -1.67 2.07 -19.82
N SER A 271 -1.24 3.27 -19.40
CA SER A 271 -1.71 4.10 -18.30
C SER A 271 -3.20 4.30 -18.33
N GLU A 272 -3.68 4.69 -19.51
CA GLU A 272 -5.05 5.02 -19.85
C GLU A 272 -5.97 3.81 -19.63
N GLY A 273 -6.41 3.64 -18.38
CA GLY A 273 -7.73 3.08 -18.12
C GLY A 273 -8.76 3.73 -19.04
N LYS A 274 -9.91 3.10 -19.24
CA LYS A 274 -11.02 3.62 -20.05
C LYS A 274 -11.55 5.03 -19.66
N ARG A 275 -10.89 5.75 -18.75
CA ARG A 275 -11.16 7.11 -18.30
C ARG A 275 -9.83 7.82 -17.99
N THR A 276 -9.77 9.09 -18.42
CA THR A 276 -8.63 9.98 -18.67
C THR A 276 -7.69 10.24 -17.47
N PHE A 277 -6.37 10.28 -17.69
CA PHE A 277 -5.35 10.60 -16.68
C PHE A 277 -4.97 12.08 -16.82
N HIS A 278 -4.98 12.86 -15.73
CA HIS A 278 -4.49 14.25 -15.73
C HIS A 278 -3.34 14.38 -14.73
N SER A 279 -2.15 14.74 -15.22
CA SER A 279 -1.05 15.22 -14.40
C SER A 279 -1.27 16.69 -14.08
N THR A 280 -1.24 17.07 -12.80
CA THR A 280 -1.04 18.47 -12.42
C THR A 280 0.45 18.79 -12.53
N GLU A 281 0.86 19.34 -13.68
CA GLU A 281 2.10 20.10 -13.81
C GLU A 281 1.93 21.48 -13.16
N GLU A 282 2.91 21.87 -12.35
CA GLU A 282 3.03 23.22 -11.83
C GLU A 282 3.41 24.16 -13.00
N LYS A 283 2.42 24.89 -13.51
CA LYS A 283 2.47 26.00 -14.48
C LYS A 283 3.84 26.28 -15.17
N GLU A 284 3.89 25.96 -16.46
CA GLU A 284 4.12 26.99 -17.48
C GLU A 284 3.03 26.91 -18.56
N LYS A 285 2.43 28.07 -18.83
CA LYS A 285 1.24 28.37 -19.65
C LYS A 285 1.14 27.60 -20.99
N SER A 286 0.02 26.92 -21.23
CA SER A 286 -0.67 26.92 -22.53
C SER A 286 -2.14 26.48 -22.38
N LEU A 287 -3.06 27.34 -22.83
CA LEU A 287 -4.50 27.07 -22.84
C LEU A 287 -4.85 26.09 -23.97
N SER A 288 -5.60 25.04 -23.67
CA SER A 288 -6.66 24.58 -24.57
C SER A 288 -7.82 23.96 -23.78
N ASN A 289 -9.01 24.49 -24.05
CA ASN A 289 -10.29 24.11 -23.45
C ASN A 289 -10.72 22.70 -23.89
N SER A 290 -11.07 21.84 -22.93
CA SER A 290 -12.19 20.90 -23.07
C SER A 290 -12.49 20.19 -21.73
N ASN A 291 -13.66 20.44 -21.14
CA ASN A 291 -14.31 19.49 -20.22
C ASN A 291 -14.89 18.32 -21.05
N PRO A 292 -14.78 17.06 -20.60
CA PRO A 292 -15.81 16.53 -19.70
C PRO A 292 -15.32 15.52 -18.63
N LEU A 293 -16.13 15.38 -17.59
CA LEU A 293 -16.09 14.45 -16.45
C LEU A 293 -15.46 13.07 -16.76
N ASN A 294 -14.32 12.75 -16.13
CA ASN A 294 -13.75 11.39 -16.08
C ASN A 294 -12.73 11.27 -14.94
N THR A 295 -12.68 10.08 -14.33
CA THR A 295 -11.87 9.62 -13.18
C THR A 295 -10.57 10.40 -12.95
N GLN A 296 -10.41 11.02 -11.78
CA GLN A 296 -9.25 11.86 -11.47
C GLN A 296 -8.17 11.00 -10.78
N LEU A 297 -7.19 10.50 -11.55
CA LEU A 297 -5.95 10.00 -10.96
C LEU A 297 -5.09 11.21 -10.58
N CYS A 298 -5.08 11.62 -9.32
CA CYS A 298 -4.14 12.63 -8.84
C CYS A 298 -2.76 12.00 -8.64
N ILE A 299 -1.70 12.72 -9.01
CA ILE A 299 -0.33 12.24 -8.91
C ILE A 299 0.48 13.22 -8.08
N ILE A 300 1.12 12.70 -7.04
CA ILE A 300 1.96 13.49 -6.13
C ILE A 300 3.40 13.01 -6.27
N ILE A 301 4.27 13.91 -6.76
CA ILE A 301 5.70 13.68 -6.94
C ILE A 301 6.43 14.30 -5.76
N PHE A 302 7.10 13.48 -4.94
CA PHE A 302 8.01 13.97 -3.91
C PHE A 302 9.46 13.94 -4.43
N THR A 303 9.98 15.08 -4.88
CA THR A 303 11.40 15.20 -5.23
C THR A 303 12.23 15.56 -4.01
N SER A 304 13.08 14.64 -3.54
CA SER A 304 14.03 14.87 -2.43
C SER A 304 15.29 15.66 -2.83
N GLN A 305 15.27 16.43 -3.90
CA GLN A 305 16.43 17.19 -4.37
C GLN A 305 16.04 18.63 -4.71
N CYS A 306 15.88 19.47 -3.68
CA CYS A 306 16.07 20.91 -3.79
C CYS A 306 16.50 21.46 -2.42
N LYS A 307 17.81 21.66 -2.25
CA LYS A 307 18.29 22.65 -1.27
C LYS A 307 17.73 24.00 -1.70
N GLY A 308 16.68 24.44 -1.01
CA GLY A 308 16.14 25.79 -1.10
C GLY A 308 15.07 25.97 -2.17
N LEU A 309 13.81 25.65 -1.84
CA LEU A 309 12.62 26.37 -2.30
C LEU A 309 11.46 26.06 -1.36
N ARG A 310 10.58 27.04 -1.17
CA ARG A 310 9.65 27.19 -0.05
C ARG A 310 8.52 26.16 -0.08
N LYS A 311 8.10 25.76 1.14
CA LYS A 311 6.80 25.17 1.55
C LYS A 311 5.95 24.56 0.42
N SER A 312 5.94 23.24 0.36
CA SER A 312 4.90 22.47 -0.32
C SER A 312 3.55 22.75 0.36
N ASN A 313 2.64 23.44 -0.33
CA ASN A 313 1.23 23.44 0.03
C ASN A 313 0.57 22.25 -0.66
N ILE A 314 -0.12 21.42 0.11
CA ILE A 314 -1.05 20.41 -0.39
C ILE A 314 -2.24 21.17 -0.98
N VAL A 315 -2.52 21.00 -2.27
CA VAL A 315 -3.76 21.46 -2.89
C VAL A 315 -4.47 20.22 -3.39
N CYS A 316 -5.61 19.90 -2.76
CA CYS A 316 -6.56 18.90 -3.23
C CYS A 316 -7.35 19.45 -4.42
#